data_AF-A0A0F7HPD1-F1
#
_entry.id   AF-A0A0F7HPD1-F1
#
_cell.length_a   1.000
_cell.length_b   1.000
_cell.length_c   1.000
_cell.angle_alpha   90.00
_cell.angle_beta   90.00
_cell.angle_gamma   90.00
#
_symmetry.space_group_name_H-M   'P 1'
#
loop_
_entity.id
_entity.type
_entity.pdbx_description
1 polymer ?
#
loop_
_entity_poly.entity_id
_entity_poly.type
_entity_poly.pdbx_seq_one_letter_code
_entity_poly.pdbx_strand_id
1 'polypeptide(L)'
;MQREKREPIRNYKIWIGFGIIFILLNPWYFPSGSEPVMIYGVPLWALVIMGVTVLLSLYITYVIKFHWDVGDEGSEGEGDK
;
A
#
# COMPACT_ATOMS: atom_id res chain seq x y z
N MET A 1 -24.43 22.02 -7.67
CA MET A 1 -24.20 20.99 -6.63
C MET A 1 -22.70 20.92 -6.40
N GLN A 2 -22.21 21.32 -5.23
CA GLN A 2 -20.77 21.28 -4.95
C GLN A 2 -20.35 19.81 -4.82
N ARG A 3 -19.54 19.32 -5.77
CA ARG A 3 -18.89 18.01 -5.63
C ARG A 3 -17.90 18.14 -4.48
N GLU A 4 -18.24 17.60 -3.30
CA GLU A 4 -17.31 17.54 -2.19
C GLU A 4 -16.09 16.72 -2.64
N LYS A 5 -14.99 17.42 -2.90
CA LYS A 5 -13.68 16.87 -3.17
C LYS A 5 -13.31 15.93 -2.01
N ARG A 6 -13.45 14.63 -2.20
CA ARG A 6 -13.03 13.64 -1.19
C ARG A 6 -11.51 13.56 -1.22
N GLU A 7 -10.87 14.39 -0.40
CA GLU A 7 -9.42 14.37 -0.25
C GLU A 7 -9.00 13.21 0.67
N PRO A 8 -8.28 12.19 0.17
CA PRO A 8 -7.88 11.03 0.96
C PRO A 8 -6.98 11.38 2.14
N ILE A 9 -6.33 12.55 2.11
CA ILE A 9 -5.53 13.10 3.23
C ILE A 9 -6.39 13.26 4.49
N ARG A 10 -7.72 13.47 4.34
CA ARG A 10 -8.66 13.66 5.46
C ARG A 10 -9.16 12.34 6.06
N ASN A 11 -8.85 11.19 5.46
CA ASN A 11 -9.34 9.89 5.89
C ASN A 11 -8.28 9.16 6.75
N TYR A 12 -8.35 9.36 8.07
CA TYR A 12 -7.38 8.83 9.05
C TYR A 12 -7.14 7.31 8.96
N LYS A 13 -8.13 6.55 8.47
CA LYS A 13 -8.01 5.10 8.24
C LYS A 13 -6.89 4.73 7.25
N ILE A 14 -6.67 5.57 6.24
CA ILE A 14 -5.64 5.35 5.21
C ILE A 14 -4.25 5.46 5.84
N TRP A 15 -4.07 6.44 6.73
CA TRP A 15 -2.83 6.67 7.48
C TRP A 15 -2.51 5.54 8.45
N ILE A 16 -3.52 4.94 9.09
CA ILE A 16 -3.30 3.74 9.92
C ILE A 16 -2.71 2.60 9.08
N GLY A 17 -3.29 2.33 7.90
CA GLY A 17 -2.77 1.29 7.00
C GLY A 17 -1.34 1.58 6.55
N PHE A 18 -1.02 2.83 6.19
CA PHE A 18 0.37 3.23 5.89
C PHE A 18 1.29 3.03 7.09
N GLY A 19 0.86 3.41 8.29
CA GLY A 19 1.64 3.22 9.52
C GLY A 19 1.98 1.75 9.77
N ILE A 20 1.01 0.85 9.61
CA ILE A 20 1.23 -0.60 9.75
C ILE A 20 2.24 -1.10 8.71
N ILE A 21 2.07 -0.73 7.44
CA ILE A 21 3.00 -1.14 6.38
C ILE A 21 4.41 -0.61 6.66
N PHE A 22 4.54 0.61 7.14
CA PHE A 22 5.82 1.23 7.48
C PHE A 22 6.51 0.52 8.64
N ILE A 23 5.76 0.09 9.65
CA ILE A 23 6.26 -0.72 10.77
C ILE A 23 6.77 -2.08 10.26
N LEU A 24 6.05 -2.70 9.32
CA LEU A 24 6.41 -4.00 8.74
C LEU A 24 7.65 -3.94 7.83
N LEU A 25 7.90 -2.79 7.19
CA LEU A 25 9.10 -2.56 6.37
C LEU A 25 10.38 -2.52 7.20
N ASN A 26 10.28 -2.16 8.48
CA ASN A 26 11.43 -2.18 9.36
C ASN A 26 11.58 -3.59 9.94
N PRO A 27 12.74 -4.26 9.85
CA PRO A 27 12.90 -5.62 10.34
C PRO A 27 13.18 -5.72 11.86
N TRP A 28 12.90 -4.68 12.66
CA TRP A 28 13.10 -4.65 14.13
C TRP A 28 12.44 -5.79 14.91
N TYR A 29 11.43 -6.45 14.33
CA TYR A 29 10.77 -7.64 14.92
C TYR A 29 11.54 -8.94 14.68
N PHE A 30 12.60 -8.93 13.87
CA PHE A 30 13.53 -10.06 13.76
C PHE A 30 14.56 -10.04 14.89
N PRO A 31 14.89 -11.20 15.47
CA PRO A 31 15.90 -11.29 16.51
C PRO A 31 17.28 -10.89 15.97
N SER A 32 17.89 -9.87 16.59
CA SER A 32 19.21 -9.35 16.22
C SER A 32 20.39 -10.16 16.78
N GLY A 33 20.14 -11.02 17.77
CA GLY A 33 21.16 -11.81 18.47
C GLY A 33 21.36 -13.24 17.96
N SER A 34 20.52 -13.70 17.02
CA SER A 34 20.62 -15.03 16.41
C SER A 34 21.03 -14.91 14.95
N GLU A 35 21.72 -15.92 14.41
CA GLU A 35 22.00 -15.94 12.96
C GLU A 35 20.70 -15.77 12.17
N PRO A 36 20.67 -14.84 11.19
CA PRO A 36 19.46 -14.57 10.44
C PRO A 36 19.01 -15.84 9.73
N VAL A 37 17.73 -16.20 9.87
CA VAL A 37 17.15 -17.35 9.17
C VAL A 37 17.34 -17.15 7.67
N MET A 38 18.15 -18.00 7.04
CA MET A 38 18.39 -17.96 5.60
C MET A 38 17.47 -18.93 4.87
N ILE A 39 16.83 -18.45 3.81
CA ILE A 39 16.00 -19.23 2.89
C ILE A 39 16.65 -19.12 1.51
N TYR A 40 17.11 -20.26 0.96
CA TYR A 40 17.82 -20.31 -0.33
C TYR A 40 19.00 -19.31 -0.45
N GLY A 41 19.68 -19.02 0.67
CA GLY A 41 20.79 -18.05 0.71
C GLY A 41 20.38 -16.58 0.86
N VAL A 42 19.08 -16.30 0.96
CA VAL A 42 18.54 -14.96 1.21
C VAL A 42 18.03 -14.87 2.65
N PRO A 43 18.36 -13.82 3.41
CA PRO A 43 17.78 -13.64 4.74
C PRO A 43 16.25 -13.52 4.67
N LEU A 44 15.54 -14.24 5.54
CA LEU A 44 14.08 -14.25 5.59
C LEU A 44 13.50 -12.83 5.73
N TRP A 45 14.14 -11.96 6.53
CA TRP A 45 13.73 -10.57 6.69
C TRP A 45 13.72 -9.81 5.36
N ALA A 46 14.64 -10.11 4.44
CA ALA A 46 14.69 -9.47 3.13
C ALA A 46 13.52 -9.93 2.24
N LEU A 47 13.14 -11.20 2.31
CA LEU A 47 11.95 -11.72 1.62
C LEU A 47 10.67 -11.10 2.15
N VAL A 48 10.57 -10.94 3.48
CA VAL A 48 9.43 -10.26 4.11
C VAL A 48 9.33 -8.81 3.63
N ILE A 49 10.42 -8.05 3.66
CA ILE A 49 10.43 -6.66 3.16
C ILE A 49 10.02 -6.62 1.68
N MET A 50 10.52 -7.54 0.86
CA MET A 50 10.14 -7.63 -0.55
C MET A 50 8.64 -7.90 -0.74
N GLY A 51 8.04 -8.75 0.09
CA GLY A 51 6.58 -8.95 0.09
C GLY A 51 5.82 -7.69 0.54
N VAL A 52 6.33 -7.01 1.57
CA VAL A 52 5.72 -5.78 2.11
C VAL A 52 5.81 -4.61 1.11
N THR A 53 6.87 -4.51 0.28
CA THR A 53 6.95 -3.47 -0.77
C THR A 53 5.92 -3.70 -1.88
N VAL A 54 5.68 -4.95 -2.26
CA VAL A 54 4.59 -5.30 -3.20
C VAL A 54 3.24 -4.94 -2.59
N LEU A 55 3.03 -5.28 -1.32
CA LEU A 55 1.81 -4.92 -0.59
C LEU A 55 1.63 -3.40 -0.49
N LEU A 56 2.71 -2.64 -0.26
CA LEU A 56 2.71 -1.18 -0.27
C LEU A 56 2.27 -0.65 -1.63
N SER A 57 2.80 -1.19 -2.73
CA SER A 57 2.42 -0.79 -4.09
C SER A 57 0.93 -1.02 -4.33
N LEU A 58 0.41 -2.22 -4.00
CA LEU A 58 -1.01 -2.54 -4.10
C LEU A 58 -1.87 -1.62 -3.22
N TYR A 59 -1.41 -1.31 -2.01
CA TYR A 59 -2.12 -0.44 -1.08
C TYR A 59 -2.20 1.00 -1.61
N ILE A 60 -1.12 1.53 -2.18
CA ILE A 60 -1.13 2.84 -2.85
C ILE A 60 -2.11 2.83 -4.02
N THR A 61 -2.07 1.81 -4.89
CA THR A 61 -3.02 1.68 -6.00
C THR A 61 -4.47 1.60 -5.52
N TYR A 62 -4.74 0.86 -4.45
CA TYR A 62 -6.06 0.78 -3.82
C TYR A 62 -6.51 2.14 -3.29
N VAL A 63 -5.65 2.85 -2.56
CA VAL A 63 -5.94 4.18 -2.02
C VAL A 63 -6.25 5.16 -3.15
N ILE A 64 -5.47 5.15 -4.24
CA ILE A 64 -5.73 6.00 -5.39
C ILE A 64 -7.07 5.62 -6.06
N LYS A 65 -7.35 4.35 -6.30
CA LYS A 65 -8.58 3.94 -7.00
C LYS A 65 -9.87 4.14 -6.19
N PHE A 66 -9.84 3.91 -4.89
CA PHE A 66 -11.06 3.85 -4.06
C PHE A 66 -11.23 5.06 -3.14
N HIS A 67 -10.13 5.76 -2.81
CA HIS A 67 -10.16 6.87 -1.86
C HIS A 67 -9.74 8.22 -2.44
N TRP A 68 -9.09 8.24 -3.62
CA TRP A 68 -8.90 9.47 -4.37
C TRP A 68 -10.06 9.65 -5.34
N ASP A 69 -10.75 10.78 -5.26
CA ASP A 69 -11.72 11.21 -6.27
C ASP A 69 -10.95 11.63 -7.53
N VAL A 70 -10.45 10.65 -8.28
CA VAL A 70 -10.02 10.85 -9.66
C VAL A 70 -11.32 10.93 -10.44
N GLY A 71 -11.96 12.10 -10.41
CA GLY A 71 -13.33 12.25 -10.88
C GLY A 71 -13.51 11.69 -12.28
N ASP A 72 -14.14 10.52 -12.38
CA ASP A 72 -14.70 9.91 -13.59
C ASP A 72 -14.01 10.31 -14.92
N GLU A 73 -12.70 10.13 -15.04
CA GLU A 73 -11.99 10.27 -16.33
C GLU A 73 -12.15 8.98 -17.16
N GLY A 74 -13.39 8.49 -17.28
CA GLY A 74 -13.66 7.17 -17.86
C GLY A 74 -15.08 6.93 -18.35
N SER A 75 -15.93 7.95 -18.47
CA SER A 75 -17.18 7.86 -19.24
C SER A 75 -16.98 8.32 -20.71
N GLU A 76 -15.95 7.82 -21.39
CA GLU A 76 -15.79 7.94 -22.84
C GLU A 76 -15.51 6.55 -23.41
N GLY A 77 -16.57 5.76 -23.62
CA GLY A 77 -16.39 4.44 -24.22
C GLY A 77 -17.59 3.50 -24.26
N GLU A 78 -18.84 3.97 -24.35
CA GLU A 78 -19.91 3.10 -24.90
C GLU A 78 -21.05 3.91 -25.51
N GLY A 79 -20.72 4.60 -26.61
CA GLY A 79 -21.68 4.93 -27.66
C GLY A 79 -21.41 4.00 -28.85
N ASP A 80 -21.68 2.70 -28.71
CA ASP A 80 -21.85 1.81 -29.87
C ASP A 80 -23.35 1.65 -30.16
N LYS A 81 -23.75 2.28 -31.27
CA LYS A 81 -25.02 2.19 -32.03
C LYS A 81 -26.29 2.85 -31.48
#